data_AF-X6N3M0-F1
#
_entry.id   AF-X6N3M0-F1
#
_cell.length_a   1.000
_cell.length_b   1.000
_cell.length_c   1.000
_cell.angle_alpha   90.00
_cell.angle_beta   90.00
_cell.angle_gamma   90.00
#
_symmetry.space_group_name_H-M   'P 1'
#
loop_
_entity.id
_entity.type
_entity.pdbx_description
1 polymer ?
#
loop_
_entity_poly.entity_id
_entity_poly.type
_entity_poly.pdbx_seq_one_letter_code
_entity_poly.pdbx_strand_id
1 'polypeptide(L)'
;MSAYQEWSLKALTQMYDRRYRLRKCALEFYFKDDTSWLFHFFEESTRNRVFDAILQCKPPHLLRSAGIRNPHQVIENTKLHWKWCRREISNFDYLMRLNILAGRTFNDLTQYPVLPWVLKEYNASQISLNDDKIYRDLTKPIGALNPERLQKFVERYEGMVEGTDGNDAKNPNNFMYGTHYSTIGIVLYYLIRMEPFTTCNKFMQGGKFDHPDRLFHSVAECFDGCLNSTGDVKELIPEFYYLPEFLLNRSKLDLGKRQSGD
;
A
#
# COMPACT_ATOMS: atom_id res chain seq x y z
N MET A 1 -2.81 3.43 33.80
CA MET A 1 -2.04 3.82 32.59
C MET A 1 -2.04 5.33 32.53
N SER A 2 -0.90 5.98 32.31
CA SER A 2 -0.86 7.44 32.15
C SER A 2 -1.76 7.83 30.98
N ALA A 3 -2.50 8.93 31.11
CA ALA A 3 -3.42 9.44 30.08
C ALA A 3 -2.67 10.05 28.87
N TYR A 4 -1.35 9.92 28.83
CA TYR A 4 -0.50 10.50 27.80
C TYR A 4 0.72 9.61 27.55
N GLN A 5 1.21 9.67 26.31
CA GLN A 5 2.37 8.96 25.80
C GLN A 5 3.50 9.96 25.59
N GLU A 6 4.73 9.57 25.93
CA GLU A 6 5.93 10.38 25.71
C GLU A 6 6.84 9.72 24.66
N TRP A 7 7.45 10.54 23.80
CA TRP A 7 8.43 10.10 22.81
C TRP A 7 9.75 10.84 23.00
N SER A 8 10.81 10.11 23.35
CA SER A 8 12.12 10.71 23.57
C SER A 8 12.81 11.07 22.26
N LEU A 9 13.26 12.32 22.10
CA LEU A 9 14.09 12.72 20.97
C LEU A 9 15.44 11.96 20.93
N LYS A 10 15.91 11.41 22.06
CA LYS A 10 17.10 10.54 22.08
C LYS A 10 16.85 9.18 21.40
N ALA A 11 15.59 8.78 21.27
CA ALA A 11 15.22 7.55 20.58
C ALA A 11 14.85 7.80 19.10
N LEU A 12 14.68 9.06 18.67
CA LEU A 12 14.32 9.40 17.29
C LEU A 12 15.46 9.07 16.31
N THR A 13 15.18 8.22 15.32
CA THR A 13 16.15 7.78 14.31
C THR A 13 15.85 8.34 12.92
N GLN A 14 14.58 8.44 12.54
CA GLN A 14 14.16 9.02 11.26
C GLN A 14 12.92 9.89 11.46
N MET A 15 12.77 10.88 10.59
CA MET A 15 11.65 11.80 10.57
C MET A 15 11.32 12.10 9.11
N TYR A 16 10.06 11.93 8.73
CA TYR A 16 9.63 12.13 7.36
C TYR A 16 8.40 13.02 7.26
N ASP A 17 8.39 13.85 6.23
CA ASP A 17 7.18 14.53 5.79
C ASP A 17 6.18 13.50 5.25
N ARG A 18 4.91 13.67 5.65
CA ARG A 18 3.79 12.81 5.23
C ARG A 18 2.63 13.62 4.73
N ARG A 19 1.80 12.96 3.93
CA ARG A 19 0.49 13.47 3.55
C ARG A 19 -0.56 12.83 4.42
N TYR A 20 -1.61 13.57 4.74
CA TYR A 20 -2.84 13.03 5.30
C TYR A 20 -3.99 13.55 4.44
N ARG A 21 -4.81 12.64 3.88
CA ARG A 21 -5.83 12.99 2.87
C ARG A 21 -5.25 13.86 1.74
N LEU A 22 -4.09 13.45 1.22
CA LEU A 22 -3.33 14.12 0.16
C LEU A 22 -2.76 15.52 0.51
N ARG A 23 -2.94 16.03 1.73
CA ARG A 23 -2.40 17.33 2.18
C ARG A 23 -1.08 17.14 2.92
N LYS A 24 -0.08 18.00 2.68
CA LYS A 24 1.26 17.94 3.30
C LYS A 24 1.27 18.46 4.75
N CYS A 25 0.43 17.90 5.59
CA CYS A 25 0.16 18.35 6.97
C CYS A 25 0.48 17.30 8.03
N ALA A 26 1.28 16.27 7.73
CA ALA A 26 1.63 15.23 8.69
C ALA A 26 3.15 14.98 8.77
N LEU A 27 3.60 14.43 9.89
CA LEU A 27 4.96 13.89 10.08
C LEU A 27 4.88 12.47 10.59
N GLU A 28 5.82 11.65 10.17
CA GLU A 28 6.04 10.34 10.78
C GLU A 28 7.43 10.27 11.40
N PHE A 29 7.47 9.81 12.64
CA PHE A 29 8.68 9.63 13.43
C PHE A 29 8.95 8.14 13.58
N TYR A 30 10.21 7.75 13.42
CA TYR A 30 10.68 6.38 13.63
C TYR A 30 11.70 6.39 14.77
N PHE A 31 11.61 5.38 15.63
CA PHE A 31 12.40 5.29 16.85
C PHE A 31 13.37 4.10 16.81
N LYS A 32 14.24 4.00 17.81
CA LYS A 32 15.25 2.93 17.92
C LYS A 32 14.68 1.54 18.19
N ASP A 33 13.46 1.47 18.69
CA ASP A 33 12.73 0.24 19.00
C ASP A 33 11.88 -0.25 17.80
N ASP A 34 12.18 0.27 16.60
CA ASP A 34 11.47 0.01 15.34
C ASP A 34 9.99 0.42 15.34
N THR A 35 9.52 1.13 16.37
CA THR A 35 8.19 1.73 16.35
C THR A 35 8.17 3.00 15.49
N SER A 36 7.01 3.28 14.90
CA SER A 36 6.77 4.53 14.20
C SER A 36 5.41 5.13 14.55
N TRP A 37 5.33 6.45 14.48
CA TRP A 37 4.13 7.21 14.86
C TRP A 37 3.86 8.32 13.85
N LEU A 38 2.62 8.35 13.33
CA LEU A 38 2.14 9.38 12.42
C LEU A 38 1.36 10.45 13.19
N PHE A 39 1.75 11.71 13.01
CA PHE A 39 1.10 12.88 13.60
C PHE A 39 0.56 13.80 12.53
N HIS A 40 -0.72 14.13 12.63
CA HIS A 40 -1.40 15.08 11.75
C HIS A 40 -1.52 16.45 12.44
N PHE A 41 -1.05 17.50 11.76
CA PHE A 41 -0.96 18.86 12.29
C PHE A 41 -1.96 19.85 11.67
N PHE A 42 -2.91 19.37 10.86
CA PHE A 42 -3.95 20.13 10.13
C PHE A 42 -3.43 21.13 9.08
N GLU A 43 -2.36 21.86 9.38
CA GLU A 43 -1.74 22.89 8.55
C GLU A 43 -0.29 22.54 8.20
N GLU A 44 0.10 22.83 6.96
CA GLU A 44 1.47 22.65 6.48
C GLU A 44 2.47 23.56 7.21
N SER A 45 2.06 24.80 7.54
CA SER A 45 2.86 25.77 8.31
C SER A 45 3.21 25.25 9.70
N THR A 46 2.23 24.71 10.43
CA THR A 46 2.42 24.15 11.77
C THR A 46 3.29 22.89 11.73
N ARG A 47 3.04 22.01 10.77
CA ARG A 47 3.91 20.85 10.51
C ARG A 47 5.36 21.26 10.28
N ASN A 48 5.59 22.31 9.48
CA ASN A 48 6.94 22.82 9.21
C ASN A 48 7.61 23.37 10.46
N ARG A 49 6.90 24.18 11.26
CA ARG A 49 7.43 24.70 12.53
C ARG A 49 7.82 23.58 13.50
N VAL A 50 7.00 22.54 13.63
CA VAL A 50 7.30 21.38 14.49
C VAL A 50 8.54 20.64 14.00
N PHE A 51 8.62 20.38 12.71
CA PHE A 51 9.78 19.73 12.11
C PHE A 51 11.07 20.52 12.38
N ASP A 52 11.04 21.83 12.16
CA ASP A 52 12.22 22.69 12.33
C ASP A 52 12.61 22.81 13.81
N ALA A 53 11.64 22.88 14.73
CA ALA A 53 11.88 22.86 16.17
C ALA A 53 12.56 21.54 16.61
N ILE A 54 12.10 20.39 16.12
CA ILE A 54 12.74 19.09 16.41
C ILE A 54 14.17 19.06 15.90
N LEU A 55 14.43 19.57 14.68
CA LEU A 55 15.81 19.66 14.15
C LEU A 55 16.71 20.56 15.00
N GLN A 56 16.19 21.69 15.49
CA GLN A 56 16.94 22.61 16.36
C GLN A 56 17.34 21.96 17.69
N CYS A 57 16.54 21.01 18.20
CA CYS A 57 16.90 20.20 19.37
C CYS A 57 18.07 19.24 19.11
N LYS A 58 18.54 19.11 17.86
CA LYS A 58 19.67 18.26 17.44
C LYS A 58 19.59 16.83 18.01
N PRO A 59 18.54 16.05 17.70
CA PRO A 59 18.40 14.69 18.20
C PRO A 59 19.64 13.86 17.82
N PRO A 60 20.28 13.16 18.77
CA PRO A 60 21.62 12.60 18.56
C PRO A 60 21.67 11.44 17.56
N HIS A 61 20.55 10.75 17.34
CA HIS A 61 20.48 9.58 16.46
C HIS A 61 19.64 9.79 15.21
N LEU A 62 19.12 11.01 15.00
CA LEU A 62 18.36 11.33 13.81
C LEU A 62 19.31 11.30 12.61
N LEU A 63 19.02 10.42 11.65
CA LEU A 63 19.74 10.33 10.39
C LEU A 63 19.60 11.65 9.62
N ARG A 64 20.66 12.46 9.64
CA ARG A 64 20.71 13.73 8.91
C ARG A 64 21.10 13.47 7.47
N SER A 65 20.14 13.11 6.63
CA SER A 65 20.33 13.23 5.18
C SER A 65 20.13 14.69 4.78
N ALA A 66 21.07 15.27 4.02
CA ALA A 66 20.77 16.48 3.26
C ALA A 66 19.50 16.22 2.44
N GLY A 67 18.52 17.13 2.50
CA GLY A 67 17.27 16.92 1.76
C GLY A 67 16.31 15.90 2.36
N ILE A 68 16.30 15.67 3.68
CA ILE A 68 15.39 14.73 4.37
C ILE A 68 13.89 14.92 4.00
N ARG A 69 13.50 16.12 3.57
CA ARG A 69 12.14 16.47 3.11
C ARG A 69 11.88 16.15 1.63
N ASN A 70 12.93 15.85 0.85
CA ASN A 70 12.86 15.56 -0.57
C ASN A 70 13.25 14.09 -0.83
N PRO A 71 12.28 13.21 -1.09
CA PRO A 71 12.52 11.80 -1.40
C PRO A 71 13.58 11.56 -2.49
N HIS A 72 13.62 12.37 -3.55
CA HIS A 72 14.62 12.23 -4.62
C HIS A 72 16.03 12.44 -4.09
N GLN A 73 16.25 13.49 -3.29
CA GLN A 73 17.55 13.76 -2.68
C GLN A 73 17.93 12.65 -1.68
N VAL A 74 16.96 12.08 -0.95
CA VAL A 74 17.24 10.95 -0.06
C VAL A 74 17.72 9.73 -0.85
N ILE A 75 17.10 9.40 -1.98
CA ILE A 75 17.53 8.29 -2.86
C ILE A 75 18.95 8.53 -3.37
N GLU A 76 19.23 9.74 -3.86
CA GLU A 76 20.55 10.12 -4.39
C GLU A 76 21.65 10.10 -3.34
N ASN A 77 21.36 10.61 -2.13
CA ASN A 77 22.33 10.73 -1.05
C ASN A 77 22.61 9.39 -0.38
N THR A 78 21.59 8.56 -0.20
CA THR A 78 21.75 7.21 0.38
C THR A 78 22.28 6.19 -0.63
N LYS A 79 22.35 6.56 -1.91
CA LYS A 79 22.68 5.69 -3.04
C LYS A 79 21.77 4.45 -3.08
N LEU A 80 20.52 4.57 -2.61
CA LEU A 80 19.59 3.45 -2.42
C LEU A 80 19.45 2.59 -3.68
N HIS A 81 19.28 3.24 -4.84
CA HIS A 81 19.20 2.56 -6.13
C HIS A 81 20.43 1.71 -6.43
N TRP A 82 21.63 2.26 -6.22
CA TRP A 82 22.89 1.55 -6.48
C TRP A 82 23.14 0.41 -5.51
N LYS A 83 22.71 0.53 -4.25
CA LYS A 83 22.74 -0.58 -3.30
C LYS A 83 21.92 -1.76 -3.81
N TRP A 84 20.72 -1.47 -4.33
CA TRP A 84 19.86 -2.49 -4.93
C TRP A 84 20.49 -3.10 -6.21
N CYS A 85 20.99 -2.28 -7.14
CA CYS A 85 21.65 -2.79 -8.36
C CYS A 85 22.87 -3.67 -8.05
N ARG A 86 23.62 -3.35 -6.98
CA ARG A 86 24.76 -4.15 -6.50
C ARG A 86 24.36 -5.32 -5.61
N ARG A 87 23.05 -5.56 -5.42
CA ARG A 87 22.49 -6.62 -4.57
C ARG A 87 22.89 -6.53 -3.09
N GLU A 88 23.21 -5.33 -2.62
CA GLU A 88 23.48 -5.05 -1.19
C GLU A 88 22.19 -5.01 -0.37
N ILE A 89 21.04 -4.81 -1.02
CA ILE A 89 19.70 -4.90 -0.44
C ILE A 89 18.81 -5.71 -1.37
N SER A 90 17.82 -6.40 -0.80
CA SER A 90 16.89 -7.24 -1.56
C SER A 90 15.88 -6.39 -2.36
N ASN A 91 15.16 -7.03 -3.29
CA ASN A 91 14.01 -6.41 -3.97
C ASN A 91 12.96 -5.94 -2.95
N PHE A 92 12.70 -6.76 -1.93
CA PHE A 92 11.73 -6.44 -0.88
C PHE A 92 12.17 -5.18 -0.11
N ASP A 93 13.42 -5.15 0.36
CA ASP A 93 13.97 -3.97 1.06
C ASP A 93 13.89 -2.72 0.20
N TYR A 94 14.27 -2.83 -1.07
CA TYR A 94 14.23 -1.71 -1.99
C TYR A 94 12.81 -1.19 -2.19
N LEU A 95 11.83 -2.06 -2.45
CA LEU A 95 10.42 -1.68 -2.60
C LEU A 95 9.82 -1.11 -1.31
N MET A 96 10.18 -1.63 -0.15
CA MET A 96 9.75 -1.09 1.14
C MET A 96 10.32 0.31 1.38
N ARG A 97 11.60 0.54 1.03
CA ARG A 97 12.21 1.88 1.10
C ARG A 97 11.55 2.85 0.13
N LEU A 98 11.23 2.42 -1.09
CA LEU A 98 10.48 3.26 -2.05
C LEU A 98 9.10 3.62 -1.51
N ASN A 99 8.39 2.68 -0.89
CA ASN A 99 7.09 2.94 -0.25
C ASN A 99 7.20 4.02 0.85
N ILE A 100 8.14 3.88 1.79
CA ILE A 100 8.38 4.86 2.86
C ILE A 100 8.69 6.26 2.28
N LEU A 101 9.52 6.32 1.24
CA LEU A 101 9.92 7.56 0.58
C LEU A 101 8.78 8.18 -0.23
N ALA A 102 7.87 7.37 -0.78
CA ALA A 102 6.64 7.83 -1.42
C ALA A 102 5.58 8.33 -0.42
N GLY A 103 5.85 8.22 0.89
CA GLY A 103 4.94 8.64 1.97
C GLY A 103 3.97 7.56 2.42
N ARG A 104 4.15 6.31 1.99
CA ARG A 104 3.35 5.16 2.42
C ARG A 104 3.74 4.75 3.84
N THR A 105 2.78 4.29 4.63
CA THR A 105 2.98 3.95 6.04
C THR A 105 1.96 2.92 6.52
N PHE A 106 2.35 2.12 7.51
CA PHE A 106 1.45 1.22 8.24
C PHE A 106 0.49 1.96 9.20
N ASN A 107 0.80 3.21 9.56
CA ASN A 107 0.00 4.03 10.48
C ASN A 107 -1.22 4.71 9.82
N ASP A 108 -1.37 4.62 8.49
CA ASP A 108 -2.52 5.11 7.75
C ASP A 108 -2.91 4.09 6.67
N LEU A 109 -3.98 3.35 6.89
CA LEU A 109 -4.47 2.31 5.96
C LEU A 109 -4.88 2.87 4.60
N THR A 110 -5.14 4.17 4.48
CA THR A 110 -5.44 4.80 3.19
C THR A 110 -4.19 5.01 2.32
N GLN A 111 -3.00 4.90 2.92
CA GLN A 111 -1.69 5.07 2.29
C GLN A 111 -0.78 3.87 2.61
N TYR A 112 -1.38 2.69 2.75
CA TYR A 112 -0.65 1.46 3.08
C TYR A 112 0.39 1.12 1.99
N PRO A 113 1.55 0.51 2.36
CA PRO A 113 2.54 0.08 1.39
C PRO A 113 1.97 -0.86 0.32
N VAL A 114 2.50 -0.75 -0.89
CA VAL A 114 2.03 -1.50 -2.07
C VAL A 114 3.18 -2.26 -2.69
N LEU A 115 2.97 -3.55 -2.94
CA LEU A 115 3.87 -4.43 -3.66
C LEU A 115 3.14 -5.05 -4.86
N PRO A 116 3.87 -5.36 -5.95
CA PRO A 116 3.25 -5.87 -7.16
C PRO A 116 2.86 -7.34 -7.01
N TRP A 117 1.80 -7.79 -7.68
CA TRP A 117 1.70 -9.22 -8.00
C TRP A 117 2.92 -9.68 -8.81
N VAL A 118 3.57 -10.78 -8.40
CA VAL A 118 4.76 -11.30 -9.09
C VAL A 118 4.45 -12.59 -9.84
N LEU A 119 3.81 -13.55 -9.18
CA LEU A 119 3.36 -14.78 -9.82
C LEU A 119 1.97 -14.56 -10.44
N LYS A 120 1.67 -15.31 -11.50
CA LYS A 120 0.34 -15.37 -12.12
C LYS A 120 -0.24 -16.78 -12.20
N GLU A 121 0.49 -17.79 -11.73
CA GLU A 121 0.03 -19.17 -11.61
C GLU A 121 -0.27 -19.51 -10.15
N TYR A 122 -1.52 -19.85 -9.85
CA TYR A 122 -2.02 -20.15 -8.50
C TYR A 122 -2.93 -21.39 -8.43
N ASN A 123 -3.17 -22.05 -9.56
CA ASN A 123 -4.02 -23.23 -9.65
C ASN A 123 -3.20 -24.52 -9.74
N ALA A 124 -1.97 -24.44 -10.26
CA ALA A 124 -1.06 -25.57 -10.31
C ALA A 124 -0.65 -26.02 -8.90
N SER A 125 -0.62 -27.34 -8.68
CA SER A 125 -0.13 -27.95 -7.42
C SER A 125 1.38 -27.77 -7.22
N GLN A 126 2.11 -27.57 -8.31
CA GLN A 126 3.54 -27.29 -8.33
C GLN A 126 3.84 -26.27 -9.42
N ILE A 127 4.78 -25.37 -9.13
CA ILE A 127 5.27 -24.37 -10.08
C ILE A 127 6.80 -24.46 -10.19
N SER A 128 7.33 -24.19 -11.38
CA SER A 128 8.77 -24.07 -11.59
C SER A 128 9.17 -22.60 -11.60
N LEU A 129 10.00 -22.17 -10.66
CA LEU A 129 10.51 -20.79 -10.61
C LEU A 129 11.49 -20.47 -11.75
N ASN A 130 11.86 -21.45 -12.57
CA ASN A 130 12.65 -21.24 -13.78
C ASN A 130 11.78 -21.05 -15.04
N ASP A 131 10.46 -21.16 -14.92
CA ASP A 131 9.55 -20.91 -16.03
C ASP A 131 9.15 -19.44 -16.08
N ASP A 132 9.68 -18.68 -17.03
CA ASP A 132 9.34 -17.26 -17.20
C ASP A 132 7.82 -17.03 -17.39
N LYS A 133 7.07 -18.05 -17.82
CA LYS A 133 5.62 -17.96 -18.03
C LYS A 133 4.81 -17.87 -16.75
N ILE A 134 5.34 -18.22 -15.58
CA ILE A 134 4.59 -18.09 -14.31
C ILE A 134 4.67 -16.68 -13.72
N TYR A 135 5.51 -15.82 -14.28
CA TYR A 135 5.70 -14.46 -13.82
C TYR A 135 4.76 -13.50 -14.54
N ARG A 136 4.30 -12.50 -13.80
CA ARG A 136 3.56 -11.37 -14.33
C ARG A 136 4.51 -10.49 -15.14
N ASP A 137 4.00 -9.95 -16.25
CA ASP A 137 4.59 -8.80 -16.92
C ASP A 137 4.55 -7.54 -16.00
N LEU A 138 5.68 -7.24 -15.36
CA LEU A 138 5.83 -6.10 -14.45
C LEU A 138 5.93 -4.75 -15.18
N THR A 139 5.97 -4.73 -16.52
CA THR A 139 5.92 -3.49 -17.30
C THR A 139 4.51 -2.91 -17.41
N LYS A 140 3.49 -3.71 -17.04
CA LYS A 140 2.08 -3.37 -17.18
C LYS A 140 1.38 -3.29 -15.81
N PRO A 141 0.41 -2.39 -15.61
CA PRO A 141 -0.49 -2.42 -14.45
C PRO A 141 -1.46 -3.61 -14.54
N ILE A 142 -2.11 -3.98 -13.41
CA ILE A 142 -3.11 -5.06 -13.35
C ILE A 142 -4.14 -4.93 -14.47
N GLY A 143 -4.68 -3.73 -14.64
CA GLY A 143 -5.74 -3.45 -15.61
C GLY A 143 -5.36 -3.72 -17.07
N ALA A 144 -4.07 -3.83 -17.38
CA ALA A 144 -3.55 -4.06 -18.73
C ALA A 144 -3.03 -5.49 -18.98
N LEU A 145 -3.11 -6.39 -17.98
CA LEU A 145 -2.64 -7.77 -18.13
C LEU A 145 -3.56 -8.64 -19.00
N ASN A 146 -4.87 -8.42 -18.93
CA ASN A 146 -5.87 -9.10 -19.77
C ASN A 146 -6.23 -8.17 -20.95
N PRO A 147 -5.90 -8.53 -22.21
CA PRO A 147 -6.15 -7.68 -23.37
C PRO A 147 -7.64 -7.38 -23.61
N GLU A 148 -8.52 -8.37 -23.43
CA GLU A 148 -9.97 -8.20 -23.63
C GLU A 148 -10.55 -7.22 -22.61
N ARG A 149 -10.05 -7.28 -21.36
CA ARG A 149 -10.45 -6.34 -20.32
C ARG A 149 -9.85 -4.96 -20.55
N LEU A 150 -8.60 -4.88 -21.00
CA LEU A 150 -7.94 -3.60 -21.32
C LEU A 150 -8.75 -2.82 -22.37
N GLN A 151 -9.26 -3.51 -23.40
CA GLN A 151 -10.10 -2.90 -24.42
C GLN A 151 -11.32 -2.19 -23.82
N LYS A 152 -11.99 -2.81 -22.84
CA LYS A 152 -13.13 -2.19 -22.12
C LYS A 152 -12.73 -0.93 -21.34
N PHE A 153 -11.52 -0.89 -20.79
CA PHE A 153 -11.01 0.29 -20.09
C PHE A 153 -10.65 1.41 -21.07
N VAL A 154 -10.09 1.07 -22.23
CA VAL A 154 -9.78 2.02 -23.31
C VAL A 154 -11.08 2.61 -23.86
N GLU A 155 -12.07 1.79 -24.22
CA GLU A 155 -13.37 2.25 -24.72
C GLU A 155 -14.09 3.17 -23.73
N ARG A 156 -14.04 2.85 -22.43
CA ARG A 156 -14.56 3.75 -21.39
C ARG A 156 -13.87 5.10 -21.40
N TYR A 157 -12.53 5.08 -21.44
CA TYR A 157 -11.74 6.32 -21.42
C TYR A 157 -12.01 7.16 -22.66
N GLU A 158 -12.02 6.55 -23.85
CA GLU A 158 -12.31 7.22 -25.11
C GLU A 158 -13.72 7.80 -25.14
N GLY A 159 -14.73 7.04 -24.69
CA GLY A 159 -16.10 7.54 -24.57
C GLY A 159 -16.25 8.69 -23.58
N MET A 160 -15.45 8.72 -22.50
CA MET A 160 -15.39 9.87 -21.59
C MET A 160 -14.79 11.10 -22.29
N VAL A 161 -13.69 10.93 -23.04
CA VAL A 161 -13.06 12.02 -23.80
C VAL A 161 -14.06 12.61 -24.79
N GLU A 162 -14.74 11.78 -25.58
CA GLU A 162 -15.76 12.21 -26.54
C GLU A 162 -16.95 12.91 -25.87
N GLY A 163 -17.29 12.54 -24.63
CA GLY A 163 -18.36 13.14 -23.84
C GLY A 163 -17.99 14.45 -23.15
N THR A 164 -16.71 14.86 -23.16
CA THR A 164 -16.28 16.15 -22.57
C THR A 164 -16.44 17.30 -23.56
N ASP A 165 -16.82 18.48 -23.04
CA ASP A 165 -16.85 19.71 -23.83
C ASP A 165 -15.48 19.95 -24.49
N GLY A 166 -15.45 19.92 -25.83
CA GLY A 166 -14.24 20.15 -26.61
C GLY A 166 -13.32 18.94 -26.78
N ASN A 167 -13.76 17.72 -26.45
CA ASN A 167 -12.98 16.48 -26.55
C ASN A 167 -11.62 16.57 -25.84
N ASP A 168 -11.60 17.16 -24.64
CA ASP A 168 -10.36 17.40 -23.91
C ASP A 168 -9.85 16.12 -23.25
N ALA A 169 -8.88 15.48 -23.91
CA ALA A 169 -8.18 14.31 -23.38
C ALA A 169 -7.45 14.58 -22.04
N LYS A 170 -7.20 15.83 -21.67
CA LYS A 170 -6.56 16.21 -20.41
C LYS A 170 -7.55 16.47 -19.27
N ASN A 171 -8.85 16.32 -19.52
CA ASN A 171 -9.85 16.47 -18.47
C ASN A 171 -9.54 15.46 -17.35
N PRO A 172 -9.36 15.91 -16.09
CA PRO A 172 -9.00 15.04 -14.98
C PRO A 172 -10.08 14.00 -14.63
N ASN A 173 -11.30 14.15 -15.17
CA ASN A 173 -12.39 13.20 -15.00
C ASN A 173 -12.35 12.04 -16.01
N ASN A 174 -11.45 12.07 -17.00
CA ASN A 174 -11.25 10.94 -17.91
C ASN A 174 -10.35 9.91 -17.23
N PHE A 175 -10.84 8.67 -17.06
CA PHE A 175 -10.08 7.61 -16.40
C PHE A 175 -10.35 6.23 -17.00
N MET A 176 -9.33 5.37 -16.93
CA MET A 176 -9.49 3.94 -17.25
C MET A 176 -10.09 3.16 -16.07
N TYR A 177 -9.58 3.43 -14.86
CA TYR A 177 -9.91 2.66 -13.66
C TYR A 177 -10.73 3.50 -12.69
N GLY A 178 -11.98 3.06 -12.43
CA GLY A 178 -12.84 3.68 -11.40
C GLY A 178 -12.51 3.20 -9.97
N THR A 179 -11.58 2.26 -9.83
CA THR A 179 -11.09 1.75 -8.55
C THR A 179 -9.57 1.90 -8.49
N HIS A 180 -9.03 1.87 -7.27
CA HIS A 180 -7.61 2.09 -7.02
C HIS A 180 -6.93 0.79 -6.59
N TYR A 181 -5.66 0.64 -6.94
CA TYR A 181 -4.90 -0.58 -6.67
C TYR A 181 -4.57 -0.80 -5.18
N SER A 182 -4.81 0.22 -4.35
CA SER A 182 -4.50 0.24 -2.91
C SER A 182 -5.54 1.09 -2.19
N THR A 183 -6.33 0.48 -1.33
CA THR A 183 -7.37 1.15 -0.55
C THR A 183 -7.44 0.52 0.83
N ILE A 184 -8.04 1.22 1.79
CA ILE A 184 -8.34 0.64 3.10
C ILE A 184 -9.15 -0.66 2.98
N GLY A 185 -10.09 -0.70 2.02
CA GLY A 185 -10.89 -1.89 1.75
C GLY A 185 -10.03 -3.09 1.33
N ILE A 186 -9.04 -2.87 0.46
CA ILE A 186 -8.11 -3.92 0.01
C ILE A 186 -7.23 -4.43 1.17
N VAL A 187 -6.71 -3.52 2.00
CA VAL A 187 -5.87 -3.91 3.16
C VAL A 187 -6.68 -4.73 4.15
N LEU A 188 -7.89 -4.27 4.50
CA LEU A 188 -8.79 -4.98 5.40
C LEU A 188 -9.37 -6.27 4.80
N TYR A 189 -9.47 -6.35 3.48
CA TYR A 189 -9.84 -7.58 2.75
C TYR A 189 -8.76 -8.65 2.93
N TYR A 190 -7.49 -8.32 2.67
CA TYR A 190 -6.39 -9.27 2.84
C TYR A 190 -6.18 -9.66 4.31
N LEU A 191 -6.15 -8.69 5.22
CA LEU A 191 -5.80 -8.89 6.63
C LEU A 191 -7.01 -9.24 7.52
N ILE A 192 -8.15 -9.64 6.94
CA ILE A 192 -9.38 -9.92 7.68
C ILE A 192 -9.23 -10.91 8.85
N ARG A 193 -8.21 -11.77 8.82
CA ARG A 193 -7.91 -12.79 9.86
C ARG A 193 -6.95 -12.32 10.96
N MET A 194 -6.47 -11.08 10.90
CA MET A 194 -5.48 -10.52 11.82
C MET A 194 -6.09 -9.36 12.61
N GLU A 195 -6.00 -9.38 13.94
CA GLU A 195 -6.29 -8.17 14.73
C GLU A 195 -5.14 -7.16 14.60
N PRO A 196 -5.42 -5.84 14.62
CA PRO A 196 -6.74 -5.19 14.80
C PRO A 196 -7.59 -5.09 13.52
N PHE A 197 -7.09 -5.59 12.37
CA PHE A 197 -7.75 -5.45 11.07
C PHE A 197 -9.10 -6.17 10.99
N THR A 198 -9.27 -7.30 11.67
CA THR A 198 -10.56 -7.97 11.85
C THR A 198 -11.60 -7.01 12.46
N THR A 199 -11.25 -6.34 13.55
CA THR A 199 -12.13 -5.35 14.20
C THR A 199 -12.41 -4.17 13.27
N CYS A 200 -11.40 -3.62 12.60
CA CYS A 200 -11.57 -2.52 11.65
C CYS A 200 -12.47 -2.91 10.46
N ASN A 201 -12.33 -4.13 9.94
CA ASN A 201 -13.15 -4.67 8.85
C ASN A 201 -14.63 -4.71 9.26
N LYS A 202 -14.94 -5.28 10.43
CA LYS A 202 -16.31 -5.30 10.97
C LYS A 202 -16.86 -3.89 11.15
N PHE A 203 -16.08 -2.97 11.71
CA PHE A 203 -16.52 -1.59 11.89
C PHE A 203 -16.89 -0.93 10.55
N MET A 204 -16.06 -1.11 9.52
CA MET A 204 -16.31 -0.60 8.17
C MET A 204 -17.58 -1.21 7.54
N GLN A 205 -17.93 -2.44 7.91
CA GLN A 205 -19.09 -3.19 7.39
C GLN A 205 -20.33 -3.11 8.30
N GLY A 206 -20.39 -2.15 9.23
CA GLY A 206 -21.57 -1.94 10.08
C GLY A 206 -21.70 -2.93 11.24
N GLY A 207 -20.59 -3.46 11.73
CA GLY A 207 -20.49 -4.28 12.95
C GLY A 207 -20.39 -5.79 12.73
N LYS A 208 -20.47 -6.27 11.48
CA LYS A 208 -20.36 -7.70 11.12
C LYS A 208 -19.47 -7.88 9.90
N PHE A 209 -19.10 -9.13 9.59
CA PHE A 209 -18.39 -9.41 8.34
C PHE A 209 -19.32 -9.24 7.14
N ASP A 210 -18.70 -8.98 5.99
CA ASP A 210 -19.39 -8.94 4.70
C ASP A 210 -19.86 -10.35 4.26
N HIS A 211 -20.58 -10.43 3.13
CA HIS A 211 -21.01 -11.70 2.56
C HIS A 211 -19.82 -12.64 2.32
N PRO A 212 -19.91 -13.94 2.68
CA PRO A 212 -18.78 -14.88 2.60
C PRO A 212 -18.10 -14.93 1.21
N ASP A 213 -18.89 -14.94 0.13
CA ASP A 213 -18.38 -14.91 -1.26
C ASP A 213 -17.60 -13.64 -1.65
N ARG A 214 -17.66 -12.57 -0.84
CA ARG A 214 -16.88 -11.34 -1.04
C ARG A 214 -15.66 -11.26 -0.12
N LEU A 215 -15.50 -12.19 0.81
CA LEU A 215 -14.36 -12.21 1.71
C LEU A 215 -13.12 -12.79 1.01
N PHE A 216 -11.94 -12.45 1.52
CA PHE A 216 -10.72 -13.04 1.01
C PHE A 216 -10.60 -14.48 1.48
N HIS A 217 -10.74 -15.46 0.59
CA HIS A 217 -10.65 -16.90 0.94
C HIS A 217 -9.68 -17.71 0.07
N SER A 218 -9.29 -17.21 -1.12
CA SER A 218 -8.37 -17.89 -2.03
C SER A 218 -7.49 -16.88 -2.75
N VAL A 219 -6.18 -17.11 -2.78
CA VAL A 219 -5.23 -16.29 -3.55
C VAL A 219 -5.50 -16.44 -5.05
N ALA A 220 -5.86 -17.63 -5.51
CA ALA A 220 -6.16 -17.91 -6.91
C ALA A 220 -7.40 -17.15 -7.38
N GLU A 221 -8.53 -17.26 -6.67
CA GLU A 221 -9.76 -16.54 -7.02
C GLU A 221 -9.59 -15.02 -6.88
N CYS A 222 -8.81 -14.59 -5.90
CA CYS A 222 -8.41 -13.21 -5.72
C CYS A 222 -7.62 -12.66 -6.93
N PHE A 223 -6.65 -13.42 -7.44
CA PHE A 223 -5.88 -13.03 -8.62
C PHE A 223 -6.74 -13.07 -9.90
N ASP A 224 -7.60 -14.07 -10.05
CA ASP A 224 -8.56 -14.16 -11.16
C ASP A 224 -9.51 -12.95 -11.19
N GLY A 225 -10.06 -12.57 -10.04
CA GLY A 225 -10.86 -11.36 -9.88
C GLY A 225 -10.09 -10.11 -10.33
N CYS A 226 -8.82 -9.99 -9.93
CA CYS A 226 -7.93 -8.92 -10.37
C CYS A 226 -7.66 -8.92 -11.88
N LEU A 227 -7.86 -10.02 -12.60
CA LEU A 227 -7.64 -10.11 -14.05
C LEU A 227 -8.92 -9.94 -14.88
N ASN A 228 -10.08 -10.27 -14.32
CA ASN A 228 -11.31 -10.40 -15.09
C ASN A 228 -12.39 -9.39 -14.67
N SER A 229 -12.41 -8.93 -13.42
CA SER A 229 -13.37 -7.92 -12.97
C SER A 229 -12.96 -6.52 -13.41
N THR A 230 -13.90 -5.72 -13.92
CA THR A 230 -13.66 -4.30 -14.26
C THR A 230 -13.58 -3.40 -13.02
N GLY A 231 -14.02 -3.89 -11.86
CA GLY A 231 -13.96 -3.20 -10.58
C GLY A 231 -12.75 -3.57 -9.73
N ASP A 232 -11.95 -4.55 -10.14
CA ASP A 232 -10.81 -5.04 -9.35
C ASP A 232 -9.48 -4.89 -10.09
N VAL A 233 -8.67 -3.93 -9.64
CA VAL A 233 -7.32 -3.67 -10.13
C VAL A 233 -6.29 -3.68 -8.99
N LYS A 234 -6.60 -4.35 -7.89
CA LYS A 234 -5.79 -4.30 -6.67
C LYS A 234 -4.42 -4.96 -6.82
N GLU A 235 -3.40 -4.31 -6.29
CA GLU A 235 -2.07 -4.87 -6.11
C GLU A 235 -1.96 -5.54 -4.72
N LEU A 236 -0.78 -6.05 -4.39
CA LEU A 236 -0.51 -6.74 -3.13
C LEU A 236 -0.08 -5.78 -2.01
N ILE A 237 -0.15 -6.30 -0.79
CA ILE A 237 0.43 -5.72 0.42
C ILE A 237 1.72 -6.48 0.80
N PRO A 238 2.62 -5.88 1.61
CA PRO A 238 3.86 -6.52 2.04
C PRO A 238 3.73 -7.90 2.68
N GLU A 239 2.64 -8.13 3.41
CA GLU A 239 2.40 -9.33 4.20
C GLU A 239 2.39 -10.60 3.35
N PHE A 240 2.09 -10.51 2.05
CA PHE A 240 2.19 -11.63 1.09
C PHE A 240 3.61 -12.19 0.95
N TYR A 241 4.63 -11.44 1.34
CA TYR A 241 6.04 -11.81 1.16
C TYR A 241 6.74 -12.24 2.45
N TYR A 242 6.12 -12.04 3.62
CA TYR A 242 6.78 -12.33 4.90
C TYR A 242 5.86 -12.82 6.03
N LEU A 243 4.53 -12.74 5.91
CA LEU A 243 3.60 -13.01 7.01
C LEU A 243 2.58 -14.09 6.63
N PRO A 244 2.92 -15.39 6.61
CA PRO A 244 1.96 -16.44 6.24
C PRO A 244 0.71 -16.50 7.14
N GLU A 245 0.80 -15.97 8.36
CA GLU A 245 -0.28 -15.88 9.36
C GLU A 245 -1.59 -15.31 8.83
N PHE A 246 -1.56 -14.29 7.96
CA PHE A 246 -2.80 -13.64 7.52
C PHE A 246 -3.69 -14.55 6.67
N LEU A 247 -3.14 -15.65 6.14
CA LEU A 247 -3.87 -16.68 5.40
C LEU A 247 -4.56 -17.70 6.32
N LEU A 248 -4.22 -17.73 7.61
CA LEU A 248 -4.68 -18.74 8.55
C LEU A 248 -5.78 -18.19 9.46
N ASN A 249 -6.90 -18.88 9.58
CA ASN A 249 -7.97 -18.52 10.52
C ASN A 249 -7.64 -19.00 11.96
N ARG A 250 -6.52 -18.54 12.53
CA ARG A 250 -6.06 -18.95 13.88
C ARG A 250 -7.06 -18.55 14.98
N SER A 251 -7.73 -17.42 14.80
CA SER A 251 -8.72 -16.89 15.74
C SER A 251 -10.10 -17.54 15.62
N LYS A 252 -10.27 -18.55 14.74
CA LYS A 252 -11.55 -19.26 14.51
C LYS A 252 -12.72 -18.31 14.27
N LEU A 253 -12.47 -17.27 13.47
CA LEU A 253 -13.49 -16.31 13.07
C LEU A 253 -14.59 -17.03 12.30
N ASP A 254 -15.85 -16.71 12.63
CA ASP A 254 -17.00 -17.11 11.81
C ASP A 254 -17.05 -16.20 10.57
N LEU A 255 -16.53 -16.70 9.45
CA LEU A 255 -16.51 -16.01 8.16
C LEU A 255 -17.72 -16.42 7.29
N GLY A 256 -18.67 -17.18 7.85
CA GLY A 256 -19.83 -17.72 7.16
C GLY A 256 -19.52 -18.85 6.18
N LYS A 257 -20.49 -19.17 5.33
CA LYS A 257 -20.41 -20.17 4.26
C LYS A 257 -20.69 -19.54 2.91
N ARG A 258 -19.89 -19.89 1.92
CA ARG A 258 -20.07 -19.47 0.52
C ARG A 258 -21.30 -20.12 -0.09
N GLN A 259 -21.80 -19.55 -1.18
CA GLN A 259 -22.87 -20.17 -1.98
C GLN A 259 -22.46 -21.54 -2.55
N SER A 260 -21.16 -21.78 -2.75
CA SER A 260 -20.62 -23.10 -3.14
C SER A 260 -20.77 -24.16 -2.05
N GLY A 261 -21.03 -23.77 -0.80
CA GLY A 261 -21.14 -24.65 0.37
C GLY A 261 -19.87 -24.74 1.23
N ASP A 262 -18.77 -24.12 0.79
CA ASP A 262 -17.48 -24.06 1.50
C ASP A 262 -17.45 -23.01 2.63
#